data_AF-A0A7C5PQ11-F1
#
_entry.id   AF-A0A7C5PQ11-F1
#
_cell.length_a   1.000
_cell.length_b   1.000
_cell.length_c   1.000
_cell.angle_alpha   90.00
_cell.angle_beta   90.00
_cell.angle_gamma   90.00
#
_symmetry.space_group_name_H-M   'P 1'
#
loop_
_entity.id
_entity.type
_entity.pdbx_description
1 polymer ?
#
loop_
_entity_poly.entity_id
_entity_poly.type
_entity_poly.pdbx_seq_one_letter_code
_entity_poly.pdbx_strand_id
1 'polypeptide(L)'
;MAEETSPTTKQPPEQTKKPELKKLRLFTWDRFPDNKSKEGKAPIDWQARQAGGSILRQVERIALSIKEPLARAVKNPHLNPFYYSDTIAFFLLIVVALTGVYIWLFYEYGFDVSYQSIERMDRFFVSRAARAVHRYASGGLVIFALIHAIKMFFTDRFRNARWLAWVAGVATFAVLWITSITGYVMIWDEVAQILVQTFLNFIKPISGWASGFYLYFLTKQAFDNGFVLMLILLVLHVGLPALAGLLYWYHIKKLSRPKFFPPRYWMVIMTAMLILMGLIFPTGLLPRVNFAYLPTAIPLDSFFLFYVPLSMQGVAGSWIIWSALIALTALVGVIPWLWPKKKVEPAILSAERCTGCGNCAADCPYKAITMLPRDDDTPFKEIAQIDPAMCVSCGICVGSCDTLAISLGGYAP
;
A
#
# COMPACT_ATOMS: atom_id res chain seq x y z
N MET A 1 -41.47 -43.59 -63.11
CA MET A 1 -40.03 -43.84 -62.92
C MET A 1 -39.70 -43.50 -61.47
N ALA A 2 -39.11 -44.47 -60.76
CA ALA A 2 -38.58 -44.48 -59.38
C ALA A 2 -39.60 -44.30 -58.24
N GLU A 3 -39.93 -45.34 -57.44
CA GLU A 3 -39.18 -45.96 -56.30
C GLU A 3 -39.35 -45.18 -54.99
N GLU A 4 -40.06 -45.77 -54.01
CA GLU A 4 -39.53 -46.26 -52.71
C GLU A 4 -39.20 -45.11 -51.72
N THR A 5 -39.55 -45.05 -50.42
CA THR A 5 -39.82 -46.02 -49.34
C THR A 5 -40.39 -45.21 -48.14
N SER A 6 -41.14 -45.86 -47.24
CA SER A 6 -41.48 -45.36 -45.89
C SER A 6 -40.21 -45.24 -45.03
N PRO A 7 -40.11 -44.33 -44.02
CA PRO A 7 -40.32 -44.83 -42.66
C PRO A 7 -40.78 -43.79 -41.58
N THR A 8 -41.56 -44.33 -40.63
CA THR A 8 -41.56 -44.11 -39.16
C THR A 8 -41.53 -42.70 -38.53
N THR A 9 -42.58 -42.50 -37.73
CA THR A 9 -42.75 -41.62 -36.56
C THR A 9 -41.46 -41.12 -35.90
N LYS A 10 -41.27 -39.80 -35.90
CA LYS A 10 -40.38 -39.07 -34.98
C LYS A 10 -41.22 -38.26 -33.99
N GLN A 11 -41.29 -38.70 -32.75
CA GLN A 11 -41.51 -37.80 -31.62
C GLN A 11 -40.28 -36.90 -31.45
N PRO A 12 -40.43 -35.58 -31.34
CA PRO A 12 -39.29 -34.69 -31.09
C PRO A 12 -38.81 -34.82 -29.64
N PRO A 13 -37.49 -34.84 -29.40
CA PRO A 13 -36.93 -34.89 -28.07
C PRO A 13 -37.13 -33.57 -27.33
N GLU A 14 -37.56 -33.70 -26.09
CA GLU A 14 -37.64 -32.66 -25.07
C GLU A 14 -36.27 -32.01 -24.85
N GLN A 15 -36.10 -30.75 -25.26
CA GLN A 15 -34.91 -29.95 -24.97
C GLN A 15 -35.26 -28.53 -24.53
N THR A 16 -35.16 -28.38 -23.20
CA THR A 16 -34.50 -27.28 -22.47
C THR A 16 -35.04 -25.86 -22.67
N LYS A 17 -35.82 -25.44 -21.65
CA LYS A 17 -36.09 -24.04 -21.30
C LYS A 17 -34.80 -23.21 -21.36
N LYS A 18 -34.80 -22.14 -22.18
CA LYS A 18 -33.85 -21.02 -22.12
C LYS A 18 -33.77 -20.49 -20.68
N PRO A 19 -32.60 -20.46 -20.01
CA PRO A 19 -32.45 -19.70 -18.80
C PRO A 19 -32.13 -18.24 -19.14
N GLU A 20 -32.93 -17.35 -18.57
CA GLU A 20 -32.77 -15.91 -18.54
C GLU A 20 -31.32 -15.46 -18.26
N LEU A 21 -30.91 -14.41 -18.97
CA LEU A 21 -29.80 -13.52 -18.62
C LEU A 21 -30.01 -12.95 -17.21
N LYS A 22 -29.49 -13.63 -16.18
CA LYS A 22 -29.54 -13.14 -14.80
C LYS A 22 -28.14 -13.13 -14.19
N LYS A 23 -27.61 -11.91 -14.10
CA LYS A 23 -26.60 -11.43 -13.15
C LYS A 23 -25.18 -11.97 -13.36
N LEU A 24 -24.35 -11.14 -14.00
CA LEU A 24 -22.91 -11.06 -13.77
C LEU A 24 -22.64 -10.89 -12.26
N ARG A 25 -22.52 -12.01 -11.54
CA ARG A 25 -22.06 -12.04 -10.15
C ARG A 25 -20.54 -12.08 -10.17
N LEU A 26 -19.95 -10.96 -9.81
CA LEU A 26 -18.55 -10.84 -9.44
C LEU A 26 -18.23 -11.82 -8.30
N PHE A 27 -17.18 -12.64 -8.49
CA PHE A 27 -16.51 -13.46 -7.48
C PHE A 27 -17.44 -14.15 -6.46
N THR A 28 -18.22 -15.14 -6.91
CA THR A 28 -18.69 -16.21 -6.04
C THR A 28 -17.64 -17.31 -6.02
N TRP A 29 -17.10 -17.61 -4.85
CA TRP A 29 -16.19 -18.72 -4.57
C TRP A 29 -16.84 -20.11 -4.79
N ASP A 30 -18.09 -20.13 -5.27
CA ASP A 30 -18.95 -21.30 -5.44
C ASP A 30 -18.87 -21.93 -6.84
N ARG A 31 -17.84 -21.61 -7.64
CA ARG A 31 -17.53 -22.30 -8.92
C ARG A 31 -16.22 -23.08 -8.86
N PHE A 32 -15.91 -23.70 -7.73
CA PHE A 32 -15.28 -25.00 -7.89
C PHE A 32 -16.40 -25.91 -8.44
N PRO A 33 -16.30 -26.48 -9.65
CA PRO A 33 -17.06 -27.70 -9.89
C PRO A 33 -16.79 -28.63 -8.71
N ASP A 34 -17.77 -29.40 -8.28
CA ASP A 34 -17.60 -30.52 -7.37
C ASP A 34 -16.63 -31.54 -8.01
N ASN A 35 -15.37 -31.17 -8.18
CA ASN A 35 -14.28 -32.08 -8.43
C ASN A 35 -14.02 -32.68 -7.06
N LYS A 36 -14.85 -33.68 -6.74
CA LYS A 36 -14.49 -34.70 -5.78
C LYS A 36 -13.13 -35.23 -6.23
N SER A 37 -12.07 -34.67 -5.65
CA SER A 37 -10.80 -35.36 -5.54
C SER A 37 -11.14 -36.77 -5.06
N LYS A 38 -10.44 -37.79 -5.56
CA LYS A 38 -10.66 -39.20 -5.17
C LYS A 38 -10.56 -39.44 -3.65
N GLU A 39 -10.23 -38.42 -2.86
CA GLU A 39 -10.11 -38.43 -1.40
C GLU A 39 -11.04 -37.47 -0.63
N GLY A 40 -12.00 -36.78 -1.28
CA GLY A 40 -13.01 -35.98 -0.56
C GLY A 40 -12.49 -34.77 0.25
N LYS A 41 -11.26 -34.31 -0.03
CA LYS A 41 -10.70 -33.12 0.63
C LYS A 41 -11.08 -31.86 -0.16
N ALA A 42 -11.53 -30.83 0.55
CA ALA A 42 -11.85 -29.52 0.00
C ALA A 42 -10.66 -28.98 -0.83
N PRO A 43 -10.88 -28.22 -1.92
CA PRO A 43 -9.83 -27.65 -2.79
C PRO A 43 -8.81 -26.76 -2.07
N ILE A 44 -9.08 -26.39 -0.81
CA ILE A 44 -8.18 -25.68 0.09
C ILE A 44 -8.36 -26.29 1.49
N ASP A 45 -7.36 -27.03 1.97
CA ASP A 45 -7.29 -27.49 3.35
C ASP A 45 -6.71 -26.36 4.22
N TRP A 46 -7.62 -25.57 4.77
CA TRP A 46 -7.28 -24.49 5.71
C TRP A 46 -6.65 -25.03 6.99
N GLN A 47 -6.93 -26.26 7.42
CA GLN A 47 -6.39 -26.85 8.64
C GLN A 47 -4.91 -27.23 8.48
N ALA A 48 -4.53 -27.79 7.33
CA ALA A 48 -3.11 -28.05 7.00
C ALA A 48 -2.30 -26.74 6.84
N ARG A 49 -2.92 -25.67 6.31
CA ARG A 49 -2.32 -24.32 6.27
C ARG A 49 -2.17 -23.68 7.66
N GLN A 50 -3.04 -24.03 8.61
CA GLN A 50 -3.07 -23.55 10.00
C GLN A 50 -2.11 -24.30 10.94
N ALA A 51 -1.44 -25.35 10.48
CA ALA A 51 -0.43 -26.09 11.25
C ALA A 51 0.89 -25.28 11.50
N GLY A 52 0.88 -23.96 11.31
CA GLY A 52 1.91 -23.06 11.81
C GLY A 52 1.86 -22.95 13.34
N GLY A 53 3.03 -22.75 13.97
CA GLY A 53 3.21 -22.73 15.44
C GLY A 53 2.20 -21.88 16.22
N SER A 54 2.08 -22.10 17.54
CA SER A 54 1.01 -21.52 18.39
C SER A 54 0.84 -20.00 18.26
N ILE A 55 1.94 -19.28 17.99
CA ILE A 55 1.97 -17.82 17.78
C ILE A 55 1.26 -17.42 16.48
N LEU A 56 1.43 -18.15 15.38
CA LEU A 56 0.73 -17.87 14.11
C LEU A 56 -0.78 -18.03 14.26
N ARG A 57 -1.24 -19.02 15.03
CA ARG A 57 -2.67 -19.22 15.33
C ARG A 57 -3.26 -18.10 16.18
N GLN A 58 -2.49 -17.55 17.13
CA GLN A 58 -2.92 -16.37 17.90
C GLN A 58 -3.01 -15.12 17.02
N VAL A 59 -2.00 -14.88 16.19
CA VAL A 59 -1.97 -13.76 15.23
C VAL A 59 -3.11 -13.87 14.22
N GLU A 60 -3.42 -15.08 13.73
CA GLU A 60 -4.54 -15.34 12.83
C GLU A 60 -5.89 -15.11 13.52
N ARG A 61 -6.06 -15.55 14.77
CA ARG A 61 -7.28 -15.31 15.55
C ARG A 61 -7.55 -13.82 15.76
N ILE A 62 -6.50 -13.04 16.04
CA ILE A 62 -6.58 -11.56 16.12
C ILE A 62 -6.90 -10.97 14.74
N ALA A 63 -6.30 -11.48 13.66
CA ALA A 63 -6.58 -11.00 12.31
C ALA A 63 -8.04 -11.26 11.89
N LEU A 64 -8.59 -12.43 12.24
CA LEU A 64 -9.96 -12.80 11.93
C LEU A 64 -10.97 -12.01 12.77
N SER A 65 -10.68 -11.78 14.06
CA SER A 65 -11.55 -10.97 14.92
C SER A 65 -11.68 -9.51 14.44
N ILE A 66 -10.66 -8.98 13.78
CA ILE A 66 -10.69 -7.64 13.16
C ILE A 66 -11.37 -7.66 11.78
N LYS A 67 -11.19 -8.73 10.98
CA LYS A 67 -11.72 -8.81 9.62
C LYS A 67 -13.23 -9.11 9.56
N GLU A 68 -13.74 -9.95 10.44
CA GLU A 68 -15.13 -10.40 10.38
C GLU A 68 -16.19 -9.29 10.55
N PRO A 69 -16.05 -8.34 11.49
CA PRO A 69 -17.00 -7.24 11.62
C PRO A 69 -17.05 -6.37 10.36
N LEU A 70 -15.88 -6.12 9.77
CA LEU A 70 -15.70 -5.27 8.60
C LEU A 70 -16.22 -5.92 7.32
N ALA A 71 -16.00 -7.23 7.17
CA ALA A 71 -16.53 -8.02 6.06
C ALA A 71 -18.06 -8.16 6.13
N ARG A 72 -18.64 -8.25 7.33
CA ARG A 72 -20.09 -8.29 7.53
C ARG A 72 -20.77 -6.94 7.21
N ALA A 73 -20.08 -5.82 7.47
CA ALA A 73 -20.59 -4.48 7.15
C ALA A 73 -20.64 -4.19 5.63
N VAL A 74 -19.70 -4.75 4.86
CA VAL A 74 -19.60 -4.51 3.41
C VAL A 74 -19.93 -5.79 2.63
N LYS A 75 -21.22 -6.00 2.34
CA LYS A 75 -21.73 -7.19 1.63
C LYS A 75 -21.19 -7.38 0.20
N ASN A 76 -20.66 -6.33 -0.44
CA ASN A 76 -20.08 -6.39 -1.78
C ASN A 76 -18.56 -6.15 -1.72
N PRO A 77 -17.72 -7.15 -2.05
CA PRO A 77 -16.25 -7.03 -2.03
C PRO A 77 -15.70 -5.85 -2.84
N HIS A 78 -16.39 -5.44 -3.92
CA HIS A 78 -15.98 -4.30 -4.76
C HIS A 78 -16.16 -2.93 -4.11
N LEU A 79 -17.01 -2.85 -3.08
CA LEU A 79 -17.24 -1.63 -2.30
C LEU A 79 -16.39 -1.62 -1.02
N ASN A 80 -15.48 -2.58 -0.84
CA ASN A 80 -14.59 -2.60 0.30
C ASN A 80 -13.32 -1.75 0.03
N PRO A 81 -13.13 -0.59 0.69
CA PRO A 81 -11.96 0.25 0.46
C PRO A 81 -10.65 -0.43 0.88
N PHE A 82 -10.69 -1.31 1.87
CA PHE A 82 -9.51 -2.04 2.36
C PHE A 82 -8.99 -3.06 1.33
N TYR A 83 -9.83 -3.48 0.38
CA TYR A 83 -9.39 -4.30 -0.74
C TYR A 83 -8.39 -3.53 -1.63
N TYR A 84 -8.67 -2.25 -1.88
CA TYR A 84 -7.91 -1.36 -2.77
C TYR A 84 -6.84 -0.52 -2.06
N SER A 85 -6.45 -0.88 -0.83
CA SER A 85 -5.59 -0.06 0.04
C SER A 85 -4.24 0.34 -0.58
N ASP A 86 -3.64 -0.53 -1.40
CA ASP A 86 -2.45 -0.25 -2.21
C ASP A 86 -2.70 0.84 -3.25
N THR A 87 -3.72 0.64 -4.10
CA THR A 87 -4.04 1.57 -5.19
C THR A 87 -4.56 2.92 -4.68
N ILE A 88 -5.30 2.92 -3.56
CA ILE A 88 -5.74 4.15 -2.90
C ILE A 88 -4.54 4.89 -2.33
N ALA A 89 -3.59 4.21 -1.68
CA ALA A 89 -2.37 4.84 -1.19
C ALA A 89 -1.58 5.49 -2.35
N PHE A 90 -1.38 4.79 -3.47
CA PHE A 90 -0.69 5.37 -4.63
C PHE A 90 -1.46 6.57 -5.21
N PHE A 91 -2.79 6.48 -5.32
CA PHE A 91 -3.62 7.60 -5.75
C PHE A 91 -3.46 8.83 -4.84
N LEU A 92 -3.49 8.64 -3.52
CA LEU A 92 -3.28 9.71 -2.54
C LEU A 92 -1.86 10.30 -2.64
N LEU A 93 -0.84 9.49 -2.90
CA LEU A 93 0.52 9.98 -3.17
C LEU A 93 0.55 10.93 -4.37
N ILE A 94 -0.18 10.63 -5.46
CA ILE A 94 -0.30 11.54 -6.60
C ILE A 94 -1.05 12.82 -6.22
N VAL A 95 -2.13 12.74 -5.44
CA VAL A 95 -2.86 13.92 -4.96
C VAL A 95 -1.97 14.81 -4.10
N VAL A 96 -1.20 14.24 -3.17
CA VAL A 96 -0.23 14.96 -2.34
C VAL A 96 0.86 15.60 -3.21
N ALA A 97 1.39 14.87 -4.20
CA ALA A 97 2.41 15.41 -5.09
C ALA A 97 1.89 16.60 -5.91
N LEU A 98 0.70 16.49 -6.52
CA LEU A 98 0.11 17.57 -7.33
C LEU A 98 -0.22 18.80 -6.48
N THR A 99 -0.84 18.60 -5.32
CA THR A 99 -1.14 19.72 -4.40
C THR A 99 0.14 20.32 -3.80
N GLY A 100 1.17 19.51 -3.55
CA GLY A 100 2.47 19.95 -3.06
C GLY A 100 3.21 20.80 -4.10
N VAL A 101 3.20 20.40 -5.37
CA VAL A 101 3.74 21.21 -6.47
C VAL A 101 3.01 22.55 -6.55
N TYR A 102 1.68 22.55 -6.45
CA TYR A 102 0.92 23.80 -6.42
C TYR A 102 1.33 24.70 -5.25
N ILE A 103 1.41 24.17 -4.02
CA ILE A 103 1.82 24.95 -2.83
C ILE A 103 3.25 25.48 -3.01
N TRP A 104 4.16 24.65 -3.51
CA TRP A 104 5.55 25.02 -3.73
C TRP A 104 5.71 26.21 -4.67
N LEU A 105 4.89 26.31 -5.74
CA LEU A 105 4.94 27.45 -6.68
C LEU A 105 4.64 28.80 -6.03
N PHE A 106 3.90 28.83 -4.91
CA PHE A 106 3.52 30.05 -4.20
C PHE A 106 4.20 30.19 -2.83
N TYR A 107 5.02 29.20 -2.44
CA TYR A 107 5.67 29.18 -1.14
C TYR A 107 6.98 29.96 -1.17
N GLU A 108 7.10 30.94 -0.29
CA GLU A 108 8.34 31.66 -0.06
C GLU A 108 9.00 31.12 1.21
N TYR A 109 10.32 30.99 1.21
CA TYR A 109 11.07 30.30 2.27
C TYR A 109 12.05 31.25 2.99
N GLY A 110 12.19 31.00 4.29
CA GLY A 110 12.82 31.89 5.29
C GLY A 110 12.04 31.73 6.61
N PHE A 111 12.55 32.16 7.76
CA PHE A 111 11.82 31.96 9.02
C PHE A 111 10.46 32.68 9.01
N ASP A 112 10.44 34.01 9.11
CA ASP A 112 9.18 34.75 9.10
C ASP A 112 8.45 34.71 7.76
N VAL A 113 9.21 34.70 6.66
CA VAL A 113 8.67 34.70 5.31
C VAL A 113 7.86 33.42 5.04
N SER A 114 8.26 32.26 5.57
CA SER A 114 7.50 31.02 5.41
C SER A 114 6.12 31.13 6.05
N TYR A 115 6.06 31.60 7.30
CA TYR A 115 4.79 31.80 8.00
C TYR A 115 3.87 32.76 7.24
N GLN A 116 4.41 33.91 6.81
CA GLN A 116 3.66 34.91 6.05
C GLN A 116 3.20 34.38 4.67
N SER A 117 3.98 33.51 4.01
CA SER A 117 3.57 32.90 2.75
C SER A 117 2.32 32.02 2.94
N ILE A 118 2.29 31.25 4.03
CA ILE A 118 1.16 30.39 4.37
C ILE A 118 -0.07 31.22 4.76
N GLU A 119 0.11 32.26 5.58
CA GLU A 119 -0.94 33.20 5.93
C GLU A 119 -1.56 33.84 4.68
N ARG A 120 -0.71 34.27 3.72
CA ARG A 120 -1.18 34.80 2.43
C ARG A 120 -1.97 33.78 1.63
N MET A 121 -1.52 32.52 1.55
CA MET A 121 -2.24 31.45 0.88
C MET A 121 -3.63 31.22 1.51
N ASP A 122 -3.75 31.30 2.83
CA ASP A 122 -5.03 31.08 3.52
C ASP A 122 -6.09 32.15 3.26
N ARG A 123 -5.67 33.34 2.79
CA ARG A 123 -6.58 34.38 2.33
C ARG A 123 -7.25 34.04 0.99
N PHE A 124 -6.62 33.21 0.16
CA PHE A 124 -7.16 32.80 -1.13
C PHE A 124 -7.84 31.44 -1.02
N PHE A 125 -9.09 31.37 -1.49
CA PHE A 125 -9.90 30.15 -1.40
C PHE A 125 -9.22 28.91 -2.01
N VAL A 126 -8.66 29.04 -3.22
CA VAL A 126 -8.02 27.92 -3.94
C VAL A 126 -6.78 27.44 -3.20
N SER A 127 -5.93 28.36 -2.73
CA SER A 127 -4.70 28.00 -2.04
C SER A 127 -4.97 27.40 -0.66
N ARG A 128 -5.96 27.95 0.08
CA ARG A 128 -6.45 27.35 1.32
C ARG A 128 -6.99 25.93 1.11
N ALA A 129 -7.80 25.73 0.08
CA ALA A 129 -8.32 24.40 -0.26
C ALA A 129 -7.20 23.43 -0.67
N ALA A 130 -6.22 23.87 -1.47
CA ALA A 130 -5.07 23.06 -1.86
C ALA A 130 -4.23 22.63 -0.64
N ARG A 131 -3.98 23.54 0.32
CA ARG A 131 -3.32 23.21 1.59
C ARG A 131 -4.09 22.18 2.39
N ALA A 132 -5.40 22.35 2.54
CA ALA A 132 -6.24 21.42 3.27
C ALA A 132 -6.25 20.03 2.61
N VAL A 133 -6.42 19.96 1.29
CA VAL A 133 -6.34 18.70 0.53
C VAL A 133 -4.97 18.05 0.67
N HIS A 134 -3.87 18.81 0.57
CA HIS A 134 -2.51 18.30 0.75
C HIS A 134 -2.33 17.65 2.13
N ARG A 135 -2.86 18.30 3.18
CA ARG A 135 -2.81 17.83 4.56
C ARG A 135 -3.63 16.55 4.75
N TYR A 136 -4.89 16.54 4.33
CA TYR A 136 -5.77 15.38 4.49
C TYR A 136 -5.34 14.20 3.63
N ALA A 137 -4.87 14.45 2.41
CA ALA A 137 -4.34 13.40 1.53
C ALA A 137 -3.08 12.76 2.11
N SER A 138 -2.19 13.55 2.74
CA SER A 138 -1.01 13.03 3.46
C SER A 138 -1.40 12.11 4.62
N GLY A 139 -2.40 12.50 5.42
CA GLY A 139 -2.95 11.64 6.49
C GLY A 139 -3.56 10.35 5.94
N GLY A 140 -4.39 10.45 4.91
CA GLY A 140 -4.98 9.29 4.24
C GLY A 140 -3.93 8.35 3.66
N LEU A 141 -2.88 8.88 3.04
CA LEU A 141 -1.77 8.11 2.47
C LEU A 141 -1.12 7.24 3.53
N VAL A 142 -0.77 7.79 4.69
CA VAL A 142 -0.18 7.04 5.80
C VAL A 142 -1.12 5.97 6.32
N ILE A 143 -2.41 6.30 6.52
CA ILE A 143 -3.42 5.34 7.01
C ILE A 143 -3.57 4.16 6.03
N PHE A 144 -3.75 4.42 4.73
CA PHE A 144 -3.91 3.36 3.73
C PHE A 144 -2.62 2.56 3.51
N ALA A 145 -1.45 3.18 3.62
CA ALA A 145 -0.17 2.48 3.58
C ALA A 145 0.01 1.54 4.78
N LEU A 146 -0.39 1.95 5.99
CA LEU A 146 -0.40 1.09 7.18
C LEU A 146 -1.36 -0.09 7.01
N ILE A 147 -2.59 0.18 6.55
CA ILE A 147 -3.57 -0.86 6.25
C ILE A 147 -3.00 -1.85 5.23
N HIS A 148 -2.33 -1.36 4.18
CA HIS A 148 -1.67 -2.20 3.19
C HIS A 148 -0.58 -3.07 3.81
N ALA A 149 0.33 -2.50 4.61
CA ALA A 149 1.39 -3.25 5.29
C ALA A 149 0.82 -4.33 6.22
N ILE A 150 -0.18 -4.00 7.03
CA ILE A 150 -0.88 -4.90 7.94
C ILE A 150 -1.54 -6.06 7.16
N LYS A 151 -2.25 -5.74 6.07
CA LYS A 151 -2.86 -6.73 5.17
C LYS A 151 -1.82 -7.69 4.57
N MET A 152 -0.66 -7.17 4.13
CA MET A 152 0.42 -8.01 3.58
C MET A 152 1.09 -8.88 4.64
N PHE A 153 1.24 -8.38 5.87
CA PHE A 153 1.73 -9.17 7.00
C PHE A 153 0.81 -10.36 7.31
N PHE A 154 -0.48 -10.09 7.55
CA PHE A 154 -1.44 -11.14 7.93
C PHE A 154 -1.78 -12.12 6.79
N THR A 155 -1.53 -11.76 5.52
CA THR A 155 -1.71 -12.66 4.38
C THR A 155 -0.42 -13.37 3.96
N ASP A 156 0.64 -13.24 4.76
CA ASP A 156 1.92 -13.91 4.52
C ASP A 156 2.58 -13.52 3.17
N ARG A 157 2.34 -12.27 2.76
CA ARG A 157 2.81 -11.72 1.47
C ARG A 157 4.09 -10.88 1.61
N PHE A 158 4.89 -11.13 2.65
CA PHE A 158 6.12 -10.36 2.93
C PHE A 158 7.44 -11.15 2.76
N ARG A 159 7.41 -12.49 2.84
CA ARG A 159 8.60 -13.35 2.79
C ARG A 159 8.90 -13.96 1.40
N ASN A 160 9.96 -14.75 1.32
CA ASN A 160 10.46 -15.39 0.09
C ASN A 160 10.78 -14.36 -1.00
N ALA A 161 10.40 -14.58 -2.27
CA ALA A 161 10.73 -13.67 -3.37
C ALA A 161 10.14 -12.24 -3.21
N ARG A 162 9.24 -12.04 -2.25
CA ARG A 162 8.57 -10.77 -1.92
C ARG A 162 9.30 -9.93 -0.86
N TRP A 163 10.43 -10.40 -0.31
CA TRP A 163 11.19 -9.65 0.71
C TRP A 163 11.60 -8.26 0.23
N LEU A 164 11.98 -8.12 -1.04
CA LEU A 164 12.39 -6.84 -1.62
C LEU A 164 11.23 -5.84 -1.63
N ALA A 165 10.03 -6.31 -2.00
CA ALA A 165 8.83 -5.48 -1.96
C ALA A 165 8.52 -5.06 -0.51
N TRP A 166 8.65 -5.98 0.46
CA TRP A 166 8.46 -5.65 1.86
C TRP A 166 9.41 -4.56 2.36
N VAL A 167 10.73 -4.74 2.18
CA VAL A 167 11.72 -3.77 2.65
C VAL A 167 11.59 -2.43 1.93
N ALA A 168 11.38 -2.43 0.61
CA ALA A 168 11.12 -1.20 -0.13
C ALA A 168 9.85 -0.49 0.37
N GLY A 169 8.80 -1.24 0.74
CA GLY A 169 7.57 -0.70 1.33
C GLY A 169 7.79 -0.07 2.70
N VAL A 170 8.53 -0.74 3.59
CA VAL A 170 8.90 -0.21 4.91
C VAL A 170 9.75 1.06 4.78
N ALA A 171 10.74 1.05 3.88
CA ALA A 171 11.58 2.22 3.60
C ALA A 171 10.75 3.39 3.02
N THR A 172 9.85 3.12 2.07
CA THR A 172 8.94 4.13 1.50
C THR A 172 8.08 4.76 2.60
N PHE A 173 7.51 3.95 3.49
CA PHE A 173 6.69 4.43 4.59
C PHE A 173 7.47 5.34 5.54
N ALA A 174 8.69 4.95 5.93
CA ALA A 174 9.56 5.76 6.78
C ALA A 174 9.91 7.11 6.13
N VAL A 175 10.23 7.12 4.84
CA VAL A 175 10.53 8.34 4.08
C VAL A 175 9.31 9.27 4.02
N LEU A 176 8.12 8.74 3.75
CA LEU A 176 6.88 9.53 3.73
C LEU A 176 6.52 10.11 5.11
N TRP A 177 6.76 9.35 6.18
CA TRP A 177 6.56 9.86 7.54
C TRP A 177 7.53 10.99 7.88
N ILE A 178 8.82 10.86 7.57
CA ILE A 178 9.81 11.94 7.74
C ILE A 178 9.44 13.17 6.92
N THR A 179 9.01 12.97 5.66
CA THR A 179 8.54 14.07 4.79
C THR A 179 7.37 14.82 5.43
N SER A 180 6.48 14.11 6.12
CA SER A 180 5.33 14.73 6.77
C SER A 180 5.78 15.62 7.93
N ILE A 181 6.76 15.19 8.72
CA ILE A 181 7.37 16.01 9.80
C ILE A 181 7.99 17.27 9.22
N THR A 182 8.78 17.18 8.13
CA THR A 182 9.38 18.36 7.51
C THR A 182 8.34 19.35 6.98
N GLY A 183 7.21 18.85 6.48
CA GLY A 183 6.08 19.67 6.04
C GLY A 183 5.47 20.53 7.14
N TYR A 184 5.39 20.04 8.38
CA TYR A 184 4.96 20.86 9.52
C TYR A 184 5.98 21.95 9.87
N VAL A 185 7.26 21.59 9.89
CA VAL A 185 8.32 22.56 10.22
C VAL A 185 8.34 23.72 9.22
N MET A 186 8.02 23.45 7.94
CA MET A 186 7.94 24.47 6.89
C MET A 186 6.86 25.54 7.12
N ILE A 187 5.86 25.29 7.97
CA ILE A 187 4.82 26.30 8.27
C ILE A 187 5.39 27.40 9.18
N TRP A 188 6.37 27.07 10.02
CA TRP A 188 7.02 28.00 10.96
C TRP A 188 6.09 28.59 12.05
N ASP A 189 5.16 27.77 12.54
CA ASP A 189 4.23 28.06 13.63
C ASP A 189 4.65 27.41 14.98
N GLU A 190 3.78 27.46 15.99
CA GLU A 190 4.01 26.81 17.29
C GLU A 190 4.29 25.29 17.19
N VAL A 191 3.73 24.57 16.20
CA VAL A 191 4.06 23.16 15.99
C VAL A 191 5.50 23.05 15.50
N ALA A 192 5.91 23.88 14.54
CA ALA A 192 7.29 23.93 14.07
C ALA A 192 8.27 24.21 15.23
N GLN A 193 7.92 25.08 16.18
CA GLN A 193 8.72 25.35 17.38
C GLN A 193 9.03 24.07 18.17
N ILE A 194 8.00 23.28 18.44
CA ILE A 194 8.13 22.02 19.18
C ILE A 194 8.92 21.01 18.38
N LEU A 195 8.66 20.89 17.08
CA LEU A 195 9.40 19.95 16.23
C LEU A 195 10.89 20.29 16.15
N VAL A 196 11.23 21.57 16.01
CA VAL A 196 12.61 22.05 16.11
C VAL A 196 13.21 21.66 17.47
N GLN A 197 12.50 21.90 18.58
CA GLN A 197 13.01 21.51 19.91
C GLN A 197 13.24 20.00 20.04
N THR A 198 12.32 19.17 19.55
CA THR A 198 12.48 17.70 19.57
C THR A 198 13.68 17.24 18.73
N PHE A 199 13.91 17.90 17.59
CA PHE A 199 15.08 17.66 16.75
C PHE A 199 16.38 18.07 17.45
N LEU A 200 16.43 19.25 18.07
CA LEU A 200 17.59 19.72 18.82
C LEU A 200 17.91 18.79 20.00
N ASN A 201 16.89 18.31 20.73
CA ASN A 201 17.04 17.31 21.80
C ASN A 201 17.64 15.99 21.27
N PHE A 202 17.28 15.58 20.06
CA PHE A 202 17.78 14.36 19.43
C PHE A 202 19.25 14.50 18.99
N ILE A 203 19.62 15.59 18.34
CA ILE A 203 20.98 15.74 17.77
C ILE A 203 22.04 16.10 18.81
N LYS A 204 21.67 16.76 19.91
CA LYS A 204 22.60 17.30 20.92
C LYS A 204 23.71 16.33 21.37
N PRO A 205 23.46 15.02 21.59
CA PRO A 205 24.50 14.07 21.99
C PRO A 205 25.14 13.27 20.83
N ILE A 206 24.76 13.46 19.56
CA ILE A 206 25.24 12.63 18.43
C ILE A 206 26.73 12.88 18.12
N SER A 207 27.23 14.13 18.22
CA SER A 207 28.59 14.48 17.83
C SER A 207 29.00 15.92 18.21
N GLY A 208 30.27 16.28 17.99
CA GLY A 208 30.75 17.66 18.09
C GLY A 208 30.16 18.64 17.05
N TRP A 209 29.72 18.16 15.88
CA TRP A 209 29.07 19.03 14.88
C TRP A 209 27.68 19.50 15.36
N ALA A 210 27.00 18.72 16.21
CA ALA A 210 25.67 19.06 16.70
C ALA A 210 25.67 20.34 17.55
N SER A 211 26.70 20.54 18.38
CA SER A 211 26.87 21.79 19.15
C SER A 211 27.11 23.00 18.23
N GLY A 212 27.91 22.82 17.16
CA GLY A 212 28.12 23.85 16.16
C GLY A 212 26.85 24.20 15.39
N PHE A 213 26.07 23.19 14.98
CA PHE A 213 24.78 23.39 14.35
C PHE A 213 23.78 24.08 15.29
N TYR A 214 23.72 23.70 16.57
CA TYR A 214 22.86 24.33 17.56
C TYR A 214 23.17 25.82 17.71
N LEU A 215 24.45 26.19 17.84
CA LEU A 215 24.88 27.59 17.90
C LEU A 215 24.58 28.34 16.59
N TYR A 216 24.82 27.71 15.45
CA TYR A 216 24.45 28.25 14.14
C TYR A 216 22.95 28.54 14.06
N PHE A 217 22.11 27.57 14.45
CA PHE A 217 20.66 27.70 14.47
C PHE A 217 20.21 28.86 15.37
N LEU A 218 20.67 28.92 16.62
CA LEU A 218 20.32 30.00 17.54
C LEU A 218 20.74 31.37 17.01
N THR A 219 21.92 31.47 16.40
CA THR A 219 22.39 32.72 15.80
C THR A 219 21.47 33.13 14.65
N LYS A 220 21.10 32.20 13.76
CA LYS A 220 20.18 32.50 12.66
C LYS A 220 18.80 32.87 13.16
N GLN A 221 18.31 32.19 14.20
CA GLN A 221 17.02 32.47 14.81
C GLN A 221 16.97 33.85 15.46
N ALA A 222 18.04 34.26 16.17
CA ALA A 222 18.10 35.56 16.85
C ALA A 222 18.03 36.75 15.88
N PHE A 223 18.51 36.58 14.65
CA PHE A 223 18.50 37.61 13.60
C PHE A 223 17.45 37.37 12.51
N ASP A 224 16.51 36.44 12.72
CA ASP A 224 15.51 36.03 11.72
C ASP A 224 16.09 35.68 10.33
N ASN A 225 17.31 35.13 10.31
CA ASN A 225 18.07 34.85 9.09
C ASN A 225 18.10 33.35 8.77
N GLY A 226 16.91 32.78 8.59
CA GLY A 226 16.71 31.34 8.41
C GLY A 226 16.75 30.81 6.97
N PHE A 227 17.05 31.65 5.98
CA PHE A 227 16.90 31.32 4.56
C PHE A 227 17.54 29.99 4.16
N VAL A 228 18.82 29.77 4.51
CA VAL A 228 19.56 28.55 4.15
C VAL A 228 18.95 27.31 4.79
N LEU A 229 18.55 27.40 6.07
CA LEU A 229 17.94 26.30 6.80
C LEU A 229 16.59 25.91 6.20
N MET A 230 15.77 26.91 5.87
CA MET A 230 14.47 26.68 5.24
C MET A 230 14.60 26.19 3.80
N LEU A 231 15.62 26.62 3.05
CA LEU A 231 15.93 26.07 1.73
C LEU A 231 16.30 24.59 1.81
N ILE A 232 17.18 24.20 2.75
CA ILE A 232 17.54 22.79 2.97
C ILE A 232 16.29 21.99 3.32
N LEU A 233 15.45 22.51 4.23
CA LEU A 233 14.21 21.85 4.62
C LEU A 233 13.25 21.69 3.45
N LEU A 234 13.10 22.72 2.60
CA LEU A 234 12.29 22.68 1.39
C LEU A 234 12.82 21.63 0.40
N VAL A 235 14.13 21.60 0.15
CA VAL A 235 14.77 20.62 -0.73
C VAL A 235 14.56 19.20 -0.19
N LEU A 236 14.67 19.00 1.12
CA LEU A 236 14.38 17.70 1.74
C LEU A 236 12.90 17.34 1.60
N HIS A 237 11.99 18.27 1.88
CA HIS A 237 10.55 18.00 1.81
C HIS A 237 10.07 17.67 0.39
N VAL A 238 10.64 18.29 -0.64
CA VAL A 238 10.32 17.99 -2.05
C VAL A 238 11.10 16.78 -2.57
N GLY A 239 12.35 16.60 -2.14
CA GLY A 239 13.22 15.50 -2.58
C GLY A 239 12.86 14.14 -1.99
N LEU A 240 12.41 14.08 -0.74
CA LEU A 240 12.04 12.82 -0.07
C LEU A 240 10.84 12.11 -0.75
N PRO A 241 9.76 12.78 -1.19
CA PRO A 241 8.74 12.19 -2.05
C PRO A 241 9.27 11.60 -3.35
N ALA A 242 10.26 12.25 -3.99
CA ALA A 242 10.88 11.70 -5.20
C ALA A 242 11.65 10.40 -4.90
N LEU A 243 12.38 10.37 -3.77
CA LEU A 243 12.99 9.14 -3.26
C LEU A 243 11.93 8.06 -2.94
N ALA A 244 10.81 8.43 -2.32
CA ALA A 244 9.70 7.52 -2.08
C ALA A 244 9.12 6.95 -3.40
N GLY A 245 9.04 7.77 -4.46
CA GLY A 245 8.69 7.32 -5.81
C GLY A 245 9.67 6.29 -6.39
N LEU A 246 10.97 6.49 -6.20
CA LEU A 246 12.01 5.53 -6.60
C LEU A 246 11.91 4.22 -5.80
N LEU A 247 11.71 4.31 -4.48
CA LEU A 247 11.52 3.13 -3.62
C LEU A 247 10.22 2.38 -3.98
N TYR A 248 9.16 3.11 -4.33
CA TYR A 248 7.93 2.53 -4.84
C TYR A 248 8.15 1.77 -6.15
N TRP A 249 8.99 2.28 -7.06
CA TRP A 249 9.38 1.52 -8.25
C TRP A 249 10.04 0.18 -7.89
N TYR A 250 10.98 0.17 -6.94
CA TYR A 250 11.56 -1.08 -6.42
C TYR A 250 10.51 -1.99 -5.75
N HIS A 251 9.53 -1.42 -5.07
CA HIS A 251 8.44 -2.14 -4.41
C HIS A 251 7.57 -2.92 -5.42
N ILE A 252 7.26 -2.32 -6.59
CA ILE A 252 6.43 -2.96 -7.62
C ILE A 252 7.22 -3.65 -8.74
N LYS A 253 8.55 -3.54 -8.77
CA LYS A 253 9.43 -4.01 -9.87
C LYS A 253 9.19 -5.46 -10.29
N LYS A 254 8.76 -6.31 -9.35
CA LYS A 254 8.49 -7.73 -9.62
C LYS A 254 7.05 -8.01 -10.05
N LEU A 255 6.17 -7.02 -10.19
CA LEU A 255 4.81 -7.21 -10.70
C LEU A 255 4.82 -7.07 -12.22
N SER A 256 4.27 -8.06 -12.92
CA SER A 256 4.13 -8.07 -14.39
C SER A 256 3.11 -7.03 -14.88
N ARG A 257 2.00 -6.87 -14.14
CA ARG A 257 0.90 -5.94 -14.45
C ARG A 257 0.45 -5.18 -13.20
N PRO A 258 1.27 -4.23 -12.70
CA PRO A 258 0.87 -3.43 -11.54
C PRO A 258 -0.34 -2.56 -11.89
N LYS A 259 -1.40 -2.65 -11.08
CA LYS A 259 -2.50 -1.68 -11.12
C LYS A 259 -2.09 -0.49 -10.27
N PHE A 260 -1.98 0.69 -10.87
CA PHE A 260 -1.62 1.90 -10.15
C PHE A 260 -2.84 2.57 -9.50
N PHE A 261 -3.96 2.61 -10.22
CA PHE A 261 -5.14 3.38 -9.80
C PHE A 261 -6.28 2.47 -9.35
N PRO A 262 -7.04 2.88 -8.32
CA PRO A 262 -8.25 2.18 -7.94
C PRO A 262 -9.34 2.40 -9.01
N PRO A 263 -10.44 1.66 -8.96
CA PRO A 263 -11.59 1.91 -9.82
C PRO A 263 -12.04 3.39 -9.78
N ARG A 264 -12.56 3.90 -10.90
CA ARG A 264 -12.91 5.33 -11.06
C ARG A 264 -13.80 5.88 -9.95
N TYR A 265 -14.77 5.09 -9.48
CA TYR A 265 -15.66 5.51 -8.39
C TYR A 265 -14.91 5.78 -7.09
N TRP A 266 -13.88 4.99 -6.75
CA TRP A 266 -13.06 5.25 -5.57
C TRP A 266 -12.22 6.52 -5.71
N MET A 267 -11.68 6.80 -6.90
CA MET A 267 -10.96 8.06 -7.14
C MET A 267 -11.89 9.26 -6.95
N VAL A 268 -13.10 9.21 -7.52
CA VAL A 268 -14.10 10.28 -7.36
C VAL A 268 -14.52 10.45 -5.90
N ILE A 269 -14.83 9.35 -5.20
CA ILE A 269 -15.22 9.39 -3.78
C ILE A 269 -14.10 9.98 -2.92
N MET A 270 -12.85 9.53 -3.10
CA MET A 270 -11.71 10.02 -2.33
C MET A 270 -11.44 11.50 -2.62
N THR A 271 -11.44 11.93 -3.88
CA THR A 271 -11.28 13.35 -4.24
C THR A 271 -12.41 14.20 -3.68
N ALA A 272 -13.66 13.77 -3.83
CA ALA A 272 -14.82 14.50 -3.30
C ALA A 272 -14.74 14.61 -1.76
N MET A 273 -14.37 13.53 -1.08
CA MET A 273 -14.19 13.51 0.37
C MET A 273 -13.06 14.45 0.81
N LEU A 274 -11.91 14.46 0.13
CA LEU A 274 -10.80 15.36 0.45
C LEU A 274 -11.17 16.83 0.25
N ILE A 275 -11.86 17.16 -0.85
CA ILE A 275 -12.34 18.52 -1.11
C ILE A 275 -13.37 18.91 -0.04
N LEU A 276 -14.36 18.05 0.23
CA LEU A 276 -15.40 18.33 1.22
C LEU A 276 -14.79 18.52 2.62
N MET A 277 -13.85 17.66 3.03
CA MET A 277 -13.13 17.81 4.29
C MET A 277 -12.34 19.12 4.32
N GLY A 278 -11.65 19.48 3.24
CA GLY A 278 -10.90 20.74 3.16
C GLY A 278 -11.77 22.00 3.19
N LEU A 279 -13.01 21.91 2.72
CA LEU A 279 -13.98 23.00 2.75
C LEU A 279 -14.67 23.14 4.11
N ILE A 280 -15.03 22.02 4.75
CA ILE A 280 -15.72 22.01 6.05
C ILE A 280 -14.73 22.25 7.20
N PHE A 281 -13.55 21.63 7.12
CA PHE A 281 -12.50 21.68 8.13
C PHE A 281 -11.24 22.26 7.49
N PRO A 282 -11.11 23.60 7.35
CA PRO A 282 -9.84 24.17 6.93
C PRO A 282 -8.77 23.90 8.00
N THR A 283 -7.53 23.68 7.57
CA THR A 283 -6.42 23.35 8.49
C THR A 283 -6.08 24.47 9.46
N GLY A 284 -6.44 25.71 9.13
CA GLY A 284 -6.08 26.89 9.89
C GLY A 284 -4.57 27.17 9.88
N LEU A 285 -4.19 28.12 10.73
CA LEU A 285 -2.82 28.51 11.01
C LEU A 285 -2.72 28.77 12.53
N LEU A 286 -1.76 28.12 13.19
CA LEU A 286 -1.46 28.40 14.60
C LEU A 286 -0.65 29.69 14.72
N PRO A 287 -0.52 30.28 15.91
CA PRO A 287 0.35 31.43 16.11
C PRO A 287 1.77 31.19 15.60
N ARG A 288 2.41 32.27 15.16
CA ARG A 288 3.82 32.26 14.76
C ARG A 288 4.69 31.77 15.91
N VAL A 289 5.75 31.04 15.56
CA VAL A 289 6.75 30.56 16.52
C VAL A 289 7.23 31.68 17.45
N ASN A 290 7.32 31.38 18.73
CA ASN A 290 7.90 32.29 19.72
C ASN A 290 8.81 31.53 20.69
N PHE A 291 10.12 31.60 20.46
CA PHE A 291 11.08 30.91 21.32
C PHE A 291 11.28 31.54 22.71
N ALA A 292 10.63 32.67 23.02
CA ALA A 292 10.68 33.27 24.36
C ALA A 292 9.85 32.49 25.38
N TYR A 293 8.81 31.76 24.94
CA TYR A 293 7.97 30.92 25.79
C TYR A 293 7.58 29.64 25.06
N LEU A 294 7.38 28.56 25.81
CA LEU A 294 6.81 27.34 25.24
C LEU A 294 5.28 27.45 25.21
N PRO A 295 4.62 27.05 24.11
CA PRO A 295 3.17 27.01 24.02
C PRO A 295 2.59 26.02 25.05
N THR A 296 1.51 26.41 25.72
CA THR A 296 0.92 25.66 26.84
C THR A 296 0.05 24.49 26.38
N ALA A 297 -0.59 24.60 25.20
CA ALA A 297 -1.38 23.55 24.59
C ALA A 297 -1.31 23.64 23.06
N ILE A 298 -0.98 22.52 22.41
CA ILE A 298 -0.94 22.42 20.95
C ILE A 298 -1.77 21.22 20.50
N PRO A 299 -2.60 21.36 19.46
CA PRO A 299 -3.24 20.21 18.82
C PRO A 299 -2.18 19.36 18.11
N LEU A 300 -1.72 18.29 18.77
CA LEU A 300 -0.78 17.34 18.17
C LEU A 300 -1.51 16.34 17.29
N ASP A 301 -1.03 16.19 16.06
CA ASP A 301 -1.49 15.12 15.17
C ASP A 301 -0.98 13.76 15.68
N SER A 302 -1.92 12.88 16.00
CA SER A 302 -1.61 11.57 16.58
C SER A 302 -0.95 10.59 15.60
N PHE A 303 -1.04 10.80 14.28
CA PHE A 303 -0.42 9.92 13.29
C PHE A 303 1.02 10.33 12.98
N PHE A 304 1.31 11.62 12.94
CA PHE A 304 2.64 12.12 12.60
C PHE A 304 3.48 12.48 13.81
N LEU A 305 2.87 13.05 14.85
CA LEU A 305 3.57 13.69 15.97
C LEU A 305 3.44 12.92 17.29
N PHE A 306 3.09 11.63 17.24
CA PHE A 306 2.94 10.78 18.43
C PHE A 306 4.22 10.68 19.29
N TYR A 307 5.40 10.91 18.71
CA TYR A 307 6.69 10.84 19.41
C TYR A 307 7.02 12.10 20.21
N VAL A 308 6.33 13.22 19.92
CA VAL A 308 6.62 14.54 20.49
C VAL A 308 6.51 14.56 22.02
N PRO A 309 5.45 14.03 22.66
CA PRO A 309 5.30 14.10 24.12
C PRO A 309 6.49 13.50 24.88
N LEU A 310 7.05 12.38 24.40
CA LEU A 310 8.21 11.75 25.02
C LEU A 310 9.51 12.46 24.66
N SER A 311 9.66 12.94 23.41
CA SER A 311 10.84 13.70 22.98
C SER A 311 10.98 15.06 23.67
N MET A 312 9.87 15.64 24.13
CA MET A 312 9.84 16.89 24.90
C MET A 312 10.26 16.72 26.37
N GLN A 313 10.43 15.50 26.88
CA GLN A 313 10.93 15.24 28.24
C GLN A 313 12.47 15.43 28.36
N GLY A 314 13.11 15.99 27.34
CA GLY A 314 14.55 16.26 27.28
C GLY A 314 15.32 15.24 26.43
N VAL A 315 16.65 15.28 26.54
CA VAL A 315 17.55 14.47 25.70
C VAL A 315 17.32 12.97 25.88
N ALA A 316 17.17 12.51 27.12
CA ALA A 316 16.93 11.09 27.42
C ALA A 316 15.61 10.59 26.81
N GLY A 317 14.51 11.32 27.01
CA GLY A 317 13.21 10.99 26.43
C GLY A 317 13.25 10.94 24.90
N SER A 318 13.92 11.92 24.27
CA SER A 318 14.12 11.94 22.82
C SER A 318 14.89 10.71 22.32
N TRP A 319 15.99 10.34 22.98
CA TRP A 319 16.76 9.17 22.58
C TRP A 319 16.04 7.84 22.79
N ILE A 320 15.26 7.71 23.86
CA ILE A 320 14.44 6.52 24.11
C ILE A 320 13.45 6.32 22.97
N ILE A 321 12.67 7.35 22.60
CA ILE A 321 11.65 7.20 21.55
C ILE A 321 12.27 6.98 20.17
N TRP A 322 13.33 7.71 19.82
CA TRP A 322 13.97 7.55 18.51
C TRP A 322 14.68 6.19 18.38
N SER A 323 15.34 5.72 19.44
CA SER A 323 15.94 4.38 19.45
C SER A 323 14.88 3.29 19.35
N ALA A 324 13.75 3.43 20.05
CA ALA A 324 12.62 2.51 19.94
C ALA A 324 12.01 2.51 18.53
N LEU A 325 11.86 3.66 17.89
CA LEU A 325 11.32 3.77 16.53
C LEU A 325 12.26 3.19 15.48
N ILE A 326 13.57 3.47 15.59
CA ILE A 326 14.58 2.88 14.70
C ILE A 326 14.62 1.36 14.89
N ALA A 327 14.62 0.88 16.13
CA ALA A 327 14.60 -0.55 16.44
C ALA A 327 13.33 -1.23 15.93
N LEU A 328 12.15 -0.61 16.10
CA LEU A 328 10.89 -1.13 15.59
C LEU A 328 10.88 -1.17 14.05
N THR A 329 11.33 -0.10 13.40
CA THR A 329 11.39 -0.04 11.93
C THR A 329 12.36 -1.08 11.38
N ALA A 330 13.54 -1.22 12.01
CA ALA A 330 14.50 -2.25 11.66
C ALA A 330 13.92 -3.66 11.87
N LEU A 331 13.30 -3.92 13.03
CA LEU A 331 12.64 -5.18 13.34
C LEU A 331 11.61 -5.53 12.28
N VAL A 332 10.68 -4.62 11.97
CA VAL A 332 9.65 -4.79 10.93
C VAL A 332 10.30 -5.03 9.57
N GLY A 333 11.36 -4.29 9.24
CA GLY A 333 12.12 -4.47 8.01
C GLY A 333 12.73 -5.86 7.86
N VAL A 334 13.29 -6.43 8.94
CA VAL A 334 13.97 -7.74 8.92
C VAL A 334 13.05 -8.95 9.11
N ILE A 335 11.75 -8.73 9.39
CA ILE A 335 10.74 -9.81 9.52
C ILE A 335 10.84 -10.88 8.42
N PRO A 336 11.02 -10.57 7.12
CA PRO A 336 11.11 -11.58 6.07
C PRO A 336 12.23 -12.62 6.25
N TRP A 337 13.29 -12.29 7.01
CA TRP A 337 14.43 -13.17 7.29
C TRP A 337 14.38 -13.80 8.67
N LEU A 338 13.75 -13.14 9.63
CA LEU A 338 13.53 -13.71 10.96
C LEU A 338 12.52 -14.87 10.93
N TRP A 339 11.53 -14.81 10.02
CA TRP A 339 10.52 -15.85 9.92
C TRP A 339 10.97 -17.00 8.99
N PRO A 340 10.89 -18.27 9.42
CA PRO A 340 11.28 -19.41 8.59
C PRO A 340 10.59 -19.40 7.23
N LYS A 341 11.38 -19.76 6.20
CA LYS A 341 10.89 -19.88 4.82
C LYS A 341 9.77 -20.92 4.77
N LYS A 342 8.63 -20.52 4.23
CA LYS A 342 7.54 -21.46 3.93
C LYS A 342 7.91 -22.21 2.66
N LYS A 343 7.92 -23.55 2.70
CA LYS A 343 7.99 -24.37 1.49
C LYS A 343 6.78 -24.02 0.64
N VAL A 344 7.03 -23.55 -0.56
CA VAL A 344 6.00 -23.14 -1.49
C VAL A 344 5.70 -24.33 -2.38
N GLU A 345 4.45 -24.77 -2.41
CA GLU A 345 3.99 -25.75 -3.40
C GLU A 345 3.81 -25.05 -4.75
N PRO A 346 4.55 -25.45 -5.79
CA PRO A 346 4.44 -24.87 -7.13
C PRO A 346 3.02 -24.98 -7.69
N ALA A 347 2.74 -24.14 -8.68
CA ALA A 347 1.54 -24.29 -9.50
C ALA A 347 1.63 -25.59 -10.31
N ILE A 348 0.51 -26.29 -10.47
CA ILE A 348 0.42 -27.55 -11.23
C ILE A 348 -0.36 -27.28 -12.52
N LEU A 349 0.07 -27.87 -13.63
CA LEU A 349 -0.59 -27.76 -14.93
C LEU A 349 -1.27 -29.09 -15.30
N SER A 350 -2.49 -29.01 -15.83
CA SER A 350 -3.17 -30.09 -16.53
C SER A 350 -2.89 -29.95 -18.01
N ALA A 351 -2.08 -30.87 -18.56
CA ALA A 351 -1.75 -30.91 -19.98
C ALA A 351 -3.01 -31.03 -20.84
N GLU A 352 -3.98 -31.85 -20.42
CA GLU A 352 -5.24 -32.10 -21.13
C GLU A 352 -6.09 -30.82 -21.32
N ARG A 353 -6.07 -29.92 -20.34
CA ARG A 353 -6.87 -28.66 -20.38
C ARG A 353 -6.09 -27.46 -20.91
N CYS A 354 -4.77 -27.58 -21.06
CA CYS A 354 -3.93 -26.50 -21.54
C CYS A 354 -4.20 -26.25 -23.03
N THR A 355 -4.53 -25.01 -23.40
CA THR A 355 -4.75 -24.61 -24.80
C THR A 355 -3.53 -23.94 -25.44
N GLY A 356 -2.43 -23.79 -24.71
CA GLY A 356 -1.23 -23.13 -25.21
C GLY A 356 -1.35 -21.62 -25.42
N CYS A 357 -2.38 -20.93 -24.89
CA CYS A 357 -2.62 -19.51 -25.19
C CYS A 357 -1.57 -18.52 -24.65
N GLY A 358 -0.67 -18.94 -23.76
CA GLY A 358 0.44 -18.13 -23.25
C GLY A 358 0.11 -17.09 -22.17
N ASN A 359 -1.16 -16.83 -21.86
CA ASN A 359 -1.56 -15.82 -20.86
C ASN A 359 -0.89 -16.02 -19.48
N CYS A 360 -0.83 -17.27 -19.01
CA CYS A 360 -0.20 -17.60 -17.74
C CYS A 360 1.30 -17.28 -17.73
N ALA A 361 2.01 -17.51 -18.84
CA ALA A 361 3.43 -17.19 -18.99
C ALA A 361 3.67 -15.68 -19.04
N ALA A 362 2.87 -14.97 -19.83
CA ALA A 362 2.90 -13.52 -19.93
C ALA A 362 2.60 -12.82 -18.59
N ASP A 363 1.69 -13.38 -17.79
CA ASP A 363 1.29 -12.80 -16.52
C ASP A 363 2.17 -13.22 -15.35
N CYS A 364 3.04 -14.23 -15.49
CA CYS A 364 3.87 -14.73 -14.40
C CYS A 364 4.95 -13.69 -13.99
N PRO A 365 4.83 -13.05 -12.81
CA PRO A 365 5.77 -12.00 -12.40
C PRO A 365 7.18 -12.51 -12.13
N TYR A 366 7.29 -13.81 -11.83
CA TYR A 366 8.53 -14.49 -11.49
C TYR A 366 9.15 -15.19 -12.69
N LYS A 367 8.55 -15.08 -13.89
CA LYS A 367 8.97 -15.81 -15.09
C LYS A 367 9.16 -17.31 -14.83
N ALA A 368 8.32 -17.87 -13.97
CA ALA A 368 8.34 -19.28 -13.60
C ALA A 368 7.59 -20.16 -14.62
N ILE A 369 7.04 -19.58 -15.68
CA ILE A 369 6.27 -20.31 -16.69
C ILE A 369 6.85 -19.98 -18.06
N THR A 370 7.20 -21.02 -18.82
CA THR A 370 7.71 -20.94 -20.18
C THR A 370 6.77 -21.69 -21.11
N MET A 371 6.54 -21.17 -22.31
CA MET A 371 5.79 -21.88 -23.35
C MET A 371 6.77 -22.75 -24.15
N LEU A 372 6.47 -24.04 -24.23
CA LEU A 372 7.24 -25.02 -25.00
C LEU A 372 6.41 -25.55 -26.16
N PRO A 373 7.05 -25.97 -27.27
CA PRO A 373 6.36 -26.70 -28.33
C PRO A 373 5.71 -27.96 -27.76
N ARG A 374 4.53 -28.28 -28.30
CA ARG A 374 3.70 -29.40 -27.88
C ARG A 374 3.72 -30.49 -28.96
N ASP A 375 4.03 -31.72 -28.55
CA ASP A 375 4.14 -32.89 -29.44
C ASP A 375 3.06 -33.96 -29.14
N ASP A 376 1.83 -33.54 -28.79
CA ASP A 376 0.71 -34.46 -28.58
C ASP A 376 -0.39 -34.31 -29.63
N ASP A 377 -1.36 -35.23 -29.63
CA ASP A 377 -2.46 -35.28 -30.61
C ASP A 377 -3.50 -34.14 -30.45
N THR A 378 -3.19 -33.10 -29.67
CA THR A 378 -4.09 -31.95 -29.50
C THR A 378 -3.89 -30.92 -30.62
N PRO A 379 -4.91 -30.09 -30.93
CA PRO A 379 -4.79 -29.06 -31.95
C PRO A 379 -3.87 -27.88 -31.54
N PHE A 380 -3.32 -27.89 -30.32
CA PHE A 380 -2.56 -26.78 -29.76
C PHE A 380 -1.06 -26.96 -30.00
N LYS A 381 -0.39 -25.88 -30.44
CA LYS A 381 1.04 -25.93 -30.80
C LYS A 381 2.00 -25.78 -29.61
N GLU A 382 1.52 -25.24 -28.50
CA GLU A 382 2.34 -24.94 -27.33
C GLU A 382 1.71 -25.49 -26.05
N ILE A 383 2.56 -25.77 -25.07
CA ILE A 383 2.18 -26.17 -23.71
C ILE A 383 2.96 -25.34 -22.69
N ALA A 384 2.30 -24.94 -21.61
CA ALA A 384 2.98 -24.25 -20.53
C ALA A 384 3.88 -25.25 -19.75
N GLN A 385 5.03 -24.79 -19.29
CA GLN A 385 5.88 -25.53 -18.35
C GLN A 385 6.20 -24.63 -17.17
N ILE A 386 5.99 -25.14 -15.96
CA ILE A 386 6.18 -24.39 -14.71
C ILE A 386 7.49 -24.84 -14.08
N ASP A 387 8.42 -23.91 -13.88
CA ASP A 387 9.66 -24.13 -13.13
C ASP A 387 9.38 -24.05 -11.60
N PRO A 388 9.49 -25.18 -10.87
CA PRO A 388 9.27 -25.22 -9.42
C PRO A 388 10.22 -24.32 -8.62
N ALA A 389 11.44 -24.09 -9.11
CA ALA A 389 12.46 -23.31 -8.40
C ALA A 389 12.13 -21.80 -8.43
N MET A 390 11.46 -21.36 -9.49
CA MET A 390 11.06 -19.95 -9.68
C MET A 390 9.64 -19.66 -9.17
N CYS A 391 8.80 -20.69 -9.02
CA CYS A 391 7.41 -20.53 -8.62
C CYS A 391 7.25 -20.19 -7.13
N VAL A 392 6.49 -19.13 -6.85
CA VAL A 392 6.20 -18.69 -5.47
C VAL A 392 4.74 -18.85 -5.05
N SER A 393 3.96 -19.61 -5.84
CA SER A 393 2.54 -19.93 -5.58
C SER A 393 1.70 -18.67 -5.34
N CYS A 394 1.90 -17.66 -6.19
CA CYS A 394 1.16 -16.39 -6.11
C CYS A 394 -0.27 -16.47 -6.67
N GLY A 395 -0.54 -17.45 -7.54
CA GLY A 395 -1.89 -17.73 -8.07
C GLY A 395 -2.33 -16.84 -9.23
N ILE A 396 -1.47 -15.95 -9.72
CA ILE A 396 -1.80 -15.09 -10.87
C ILE A 396 -2.11 -15.94 -12.10
N CYS A 397 -1.30 -16.96 -12.37
CA CYS A 397 -1.50 -17.89 -13.47
C CYS A 397 -2.85 -18.65 -13.42
N VAL A 398 -3.38 -18.94 -12.22
CA VAL A 398 -4.70 -19.56 -12.06
C VAL A 398 -5.80 -18.59 -12.50
N GLY A 399 -5.69 -17.32 -12.14
CA GLY A 399 -6.64 -16.28 -12.55
C GLY A 399 -6.57 -15.91 -14.03
N SER A 400 -5.39 -16.08 -14.66
CA SER A 400 -5.17 -15.81 -16.09
C SER A 400 -5.54 -16.98 -17.01
N CYS A 401 -5.85 -18.15 -16.45
CA CYS A 401 -6.12 -19.36 -17.22
C CYS A 401 -7.62 -19.55 -17.42
N ASP A 402 -8.13 -19.18 -18.59
CA ASP A 402 -9.56 -19.27 -18.92
C ASP A 402 -10.09 -20.71 -18.92
N THR A 403 -9.23 -21.69 -19.24
CA THR A 403 -9.59 -23.12 -19.23
C THR A 403 -9.35 -23.82 -17.89
N LEU A 404 -8.93 -23.07 -16.86
CA LEU A 404 -8.61 -23.60 -15.53
C LEU A 404 -7.63 -24.79 -15.59
N ALA A 405 -6.68 -24.75 -16.53
CA ALA A 405 -5.64 -25.75 -16.67
C ALA A 405 -4.56 -25.67 -15.58
N ILE A 406 -4.50 -24.58 -14.80
CA ILE A 406 -3.49 -24.37 -13.76
C ILE A 406 -4.16 -24.32 -12.38
N SER A 407 -3.61 -25.06 -11.41
CA SER A 407 -4.00 -25.04 -10.00
C SER A 407 -2.83 -24.64 -9.10
N LEU A 408 -3.11 -24.35 -7.82
CA LEU A 408 -2.10 -24.14 -6.79
C LEU A 408 -2.19 -25.22 -5.71
N GLY A 409 -1.04 -25.61 -5.17
CA GLY A 409 -0.94 -26.61 -4.12
C GLY A 409 -1.08 -28.03 -4.66
N GLY A 410 -1.12 -29.04 -3.78
CA GLY A 410 -1.31 -30.46 -4.15
C GLY A 410 -2.66 -30.82 -4.79
N TYR A 411 -3.38 -29.87 -5.39
CA TYR A 411 -4.71 -30.06 -5.97
C TYR A 411 -4.60 -30.26 -7.48
N ALA A 412 -5.26 -31.30 -8.00
CA ALA A 412 -5.37 -31.52 -9.44
C ALA A 412 -6.21 -30.39 -10.10
N PRO A 413 -5.75 -29.83 -11.23
CA PRO A 413 -6.49 -28.80 -11.97
C PRO A 413 -7.86 -29.24 -12.46
#